data_AF-A0A955FM48-F1
#
_entry.id   AF-A0A955FM48-F1
#
_cell.length_a   1.000
_cell.length_b   1.000
_cell.length_c   1.000
_cell.angle_alpha   90.00
_cell.angle_beta   90.00
_cell.angle_gamma   90.00
#
_symmetry.space_group_name_H-M   'P 1'
#
loop_
_entity.id
_entity.type
_entity.pdbx_description
1 polymer ?
#
loop_
_entity_poly.entity_id
_entity_poly.type
_entity_poly.pdbx_seq_one_letter_code
_entity_poly.pdbx_strand_id
1 'polypeptide(L)' 'MATKTYLQLKIELDKLMEWFDREDIDIDMAVNKYEQAVKLLKQLENHLLKAENKITKLSGE' A
#
# COMPACT_ATOMS: atom_id res chain seq x y z
N MET A 1 -18.18 4.20 3.48
CA MET A 1 -17.02 4.41 2.59
C MET A 1 -16.57 3.04 2.10
N ALA A 2 -16.45 2.81 0.79
CA ALA A 2 -16.03 1.51 0.26
C ALA A 2 -14.54 1.26 0.62
N THR A 3 -14.24 0.06 1.13
CA THR A 3 -12.84 -0.34 1.39
C THR A 3 -12.16 -0.63 0.06
N LYS A 4 -10.98 -0.04 -0.18
CA LYS A 4 -10.21 -0.26 -1.42
C LYS A 4 -9.77 -1.72 -1.52
N THR A 5 -9.67 -2.24 -2.74
CA THR A 5 -9.11 -3.57 -2.98
C THR A 5 -7.59 -3.55 -2.91
N TYR A 6 -6.98 -4.73 -2.74
CA TYR A 6 -5.52 -4.86 -2.79
C TYR A 6 -4.93 -4.27 -4.08
N LEU A 7 -5.55 -4.55 -5.23
CA LEU A 7 -5.11 -4.02 -6.53
C LEU A 7 -5.17 -2.49 -6.58
N GLN A 8 -6.25 -1.89 -6.06
CA GLN A 8 -6.39 -0.43 -6.01
C GLN A 8 -5.31 0.21 -5.14
N LEU A 9 -5.05 -0.37 -3.96
CA LEU A 9 -3.99 0.11 -3.06
C LEU A 9 -2.60 -0.03 -3.68
N LYS A 10 -2.34 -1.13 -4.40
CA LYS A 10 -1.08 -1.36 -5.11
C LYS A 10 -0.88 -0.33 -6.23
N ILE A 11 -1.90 -0.06 -7.04
CA ILE A 11 -1.86 0.96 -8.09
C ILE A 11 -1.57 2.35 -7.49
N GLU A 12 -2.13 2.68 -6.32
CA GLU A 12 -1.84 3.94 -5.65
C GLU A 12 -0.40 4.03 -5.14
N LEU A 13 0.14 2.91 -4.64
CA LEU A 13 1.55 2.84 -4.23
C LEU A 13 2.46 2.97 -5.45
N ASP A 14 2.18 2.27 -6.54
CA ASP A 14 2.99 2.30 -7.77
C ASP A 14 3.06 3.73 -8.33
N LYS A 15 1.93 4.47 -8.38
CA LYS A 15 1.91 5.90 -8.76
C LYS A 15 2.73 6.79 -7.85
N LEU A 16 2.82 6.43 -6.58
CA LEU A 16 3.60 7.18 -5.60
C LEU A 16 5.09 6.89 -5.76
N MET A 17 5.46 5.66 -6.10
CA MET A 17 6.82 5.30 -6.49
C MET A 17 7.24 6.02 -7.78
N GLU A 18 6.38 6.06 -8.80
CA GLU A 18 6.62 6.83 -10.04
C GLU A 18 6.85 8.33 -9.76
N TRP A 19 6.26 8.87 -8.69
CA TRP A 19 6.51 10.25 -8.30
C TRP A 19 7.93 10.43 -7.71
N PHE A 20 8.45 9.43 -6.99
CA PHE A 20 9.80 9.42 -6.44
C PHE A 20 10.90 9.18 -7.50
N ASP A 21 10.54 8.75 -8.70
CA ASP A 21 11.49 8.58 -9.81
C ASP A 21 11.77 9.88 -10.57
N ARG A 22 11.19 11.01 -10.15
CA ARG A 22 11.39 12.32 -10.78
C ARG A 22 12.75 12.91 -10.40
N GLU A 23 13.36 13.64 -11.34
CA GLU A 23 14.67 14.27 -11.13
C GLU A 23 14.61 15.55 -10.26
N ASP A 24 13.45 16.21 -10.18
CA ASP A 24 13.24 17.44 -9.43
C ASP A 24 12.24 17.21 -8.29
N ILE A 25 12.75 16.70 -7.17
CA ILE A 25 11.96 16.37 -5.99
C ILE A 25 12.15 17.43 -4.92
N ASP A 26 11.03 18.07 -4.55
CA ASP A 26 10.93 18.90 -3.36
C ASP A 26 10.92 18.02 -2.10
N ILE A 27 11.80 18.33 -1.14
CA ILE A 27 12.01 17.53 0.08
C ILE A 27 10.78 17.54 0.98
N ASP A 28 10.09 18.67 1.12
CA ASP A 28 8.88 18.77 1.94
C ASP A 28 7.75 17.95 1.31
N MET A 29 7.64 17.95 -0.02
CA MET A 29 6.73 17.05 -0.72
C MET A 29 7.13 15.59 -0.56
N ALA A 30 8.43 15.27 -0.57
CA ALA A 30 8.93 13.91 -0.43
C ALA A 30 8.54 13.29 0.93
N VAL A 31 8.64 14.06 2.02
CA VAL A 31 8.19 13.63 3.36
C VAL A 31 6.70 13.29 3.35
N ASN A 32 5.88 14.17 2.78
CA ASN A 32 4.44 13.94 2.69
C ASN A 32 4.08 12.71 1.85
N LYS A 33 4.82 12.45 0.76
CA LYS A 33 4.63 11.28 -0.10
C LYS A 33 5.10 10.00 0.61
N TYR A 34 6.19 10.06 1.35
CA TYR A 34 6.67 8.92 2.14
C TYR A 34 5.64 8.49 3.18
N GLU A 35 5.04 9.43 3.92
CA GLU A 35 3.97 9.11 4.88
C GLU A 35 2.75 8.46 4.22
N GLN A 36 2.39 8.92 3.01
CA GLN A 36 1.33 8.30 2.21
C GLN A 36 1.70 6.87 1.80
N ALA A 37 2.94 6.64 1.37
CA ALA A 37 3.46 5.31 1.04
C ALA A 37 3.35 4.36 2.24
N VAL A 38 3.78 4.80 3.42
CA VAL A 38 3.71 4.02 4.66
C VAL A 38 2.26 3.67 5.02
N LYS A 39 1.32 4.60 4.84
CA LYS A 39 -0.12 4.35 5.06
C LYS A 39 -0.68 3.32 4.07
N LEU A 40 -0.25 3.36 2.81
CA LEU A 40 -0.64 2.38 1.79
C LEU A 40 -0.07 1.00 2.08
N LEU A 41 1.21 0.92 2.44
CA LEU A 41 1.89 -0.33 2.82
C LEU A 41 1.18 -1.03 3.98
N LYS A 42 0.86 -0.30 5.05
CA LYS A 42 0.09 -0.87 6.18
C LYS A 42 -1.28 -1.41 5.76
N GLN A 43 -1.94 -0.79 4.78
CA GLN A 43 -3.21 -1.31 4.28
C GLN A 43 -2.99 -2.58 3.44
N LEU A 44 -1.97 -2.60 2.58
CA LEU A 44 -1.61 -3.78 1.79
C LEU A 44 -1.23 -4.97 2.68
N GLU A 45 -0.39 -4.77 3.69
CA GLU A 45 -0.03 -5.79 4.68
C GLU A 45 -1.28 -6.36 5.38
N ASN A 46 -2.20 -5.49 5.81
CA ASN A 46 -3.45 -5.92 6.42
C ASN A 46 -4.34 -6.73 5.45
N HIS A 47 -4.34 -6.39 4.16
CA HIS A 47 -5.05 -7.19 3.15
C HIS A 47 -4.44 -8.58 3.01
N LEU A 48 -3.11 -8.69 2.99
CA LEU A 48 -2.40 -9.96 2.90
C LEU A 48 -2.61 -10.81 4.15
N LEU A 49 -2.45 -10.24 5.34
CA LEU A 49 -2.71 -10.93 6.61
C LEU A 49 -4.16 -11.44 6.68
N LYS A 50 -5.14 -10.67 6.22
CA LYS A 50 -6.54 -11.14 6.15
C LYS A 50 -6.72 -12.28 5.16
N ALA A 51 -5.98 -12.28 4.05
CA ALA A 51 -6.04 -13.36 3.07
C ALA A 51 -5.37 -14.63 3.62
N GLU A 52 -4.19 -14.51 4.21
CA GLU A 52 -3.47 -15.59 4.89
C GLU A 52 -4.34 -16.22 5.98
N ASN A 53 -4.89 -15.42 6.91
CA ASN A 53 -5.78 -15.90 7.96
C ASN A 53 -7.01 -16.65 7.43
N LYS A 54 -7.53 -16.26 6.26
CA LYS A 54 -8.63 -16.99 5.61
C LYS A 54 -8.15 -18.33 5.06
N ILE A 55 -6.97 -18.36 4.43
CA ILE A 55 -6.38 -19.58 3.90
C ILE A 55 -6.06 -20.56 5.04
N THR A 56 -5.39 -20.12 6.11
CA THR A 56 -5.07 -20.94 7.29
C THR A 56 -6.33 -21.55 7.91
N LYS A 57 -7.40 -20.76 8.06
CA LYS A 57 -8.69 -21.26 8.56
C LYS A 57 -9.33 -22.32 7.65
N LEU A 58 -9.08 -22.24 6.34
CA LEU A 58 -9.58 -23.22 5.36
C LEU A 58 -8.71 -24.47 5.31
N SER A 59 -7.40 -24.35 5.56
CA SER A 59 -6.46 -25.49 5.54
C SER A 59 -6.52 -26.35 6.80
N GLY A 60 -7.22 -25.93 7.86
CA GLY A 60 -7.48 -26.75 9.04
C GLY A 60 -6.26 -27.05 9.91
N GLU A 61 -5.21 -26.22 9.81
CA GLU A 61 -4.08 -26.20 10.75
C GLU A 61 -4.42 -25.45 12.05
#